data_AF-A0A351DS12-F1
#
_entry.id   AF-A0A351DS12-F1
#
_cell.length_a   1.000
_cell.length_b   1.000
_cell.length_c   1.000
_cell.angle_alpha   90.00
_cell.angle_beta   90.00
_cell.angle_gamma   90.00
#
_symmetry.space_group_name_H-M   'P 1'
#
loop_
_entity.id
_entity.type
_entity.pdbx_description
1 polymer ?
#
loop_
_entity_poly.entity_id
_entity_poly.type
_entity_poly.pdbx_seq_one_letter_code
_entity_poly.pdbx_strand_id
1 'polypeptide(L)'
;MAKTPDPTFRVQFVSQDKVFEVFAKQIYSSDLYGFIEVEEFVFGERSGLLVDPSEEKLKAEFQGVKRSYIPMHAVIRIDEVEDTGPARIRDS
;
A
#
# COMPACT_ATOMS: atom_id res chain seq x y z
N MET A 1 15.16 24.15 -9.68
CA MET A 1 15.36 22.69 -9.81
C MET A 1 14.01 22.05 -9.64
N ALA A 2 13.51 21.30 -10.63
CA ALA A 2 12.25 20.59 -10.50
C ALA A 2 12.42 19.51 -9.42
N LYS A 3 11.52 19.45 -8.44
CA LYS A 3 11.51 18.42 -7.41
C LYS A 3 11.25 17.08 -8.13
N THR A 4 12.20 16.15 -8.09
CA THR A 4 11.96 14.79 -8.56
C THR A 4 10.76 14.24 -7.76
N PRO A 5 9.74 13.67 -8.42
CA PRO A 5 8.61 13.12 -7.68
C PRO A 5 9.11 12.04 -6.72
N ASP A 6 8.66 12.12 -5.46
CA ASP A 6 9.00 11.14 -4.44
C ASP A 6 8.50 9.76 -4.91
N PRO A 7 9.35 8.71 -4.89
CA PRO A 7 9.04 7.41 -5.48
C PRO A 7 7.76 6.83 -4.89
N THR A 8 7.01 6.09 -5.69
CA THR A 8 5.81 5.39 -5.20
C THR A 8 6.01 3.90 -5.33
N PHE A 9 5.72 3.17 -4.27
CA PHE A 9 5.82 1.73 -4.26
C PHE A 9 4.44 1.10 -4.23
N ARG A 10 4.21 0.09 -5.06
CA ARG A 10 3.07 -0.81 -4.98
C ARG A 10 3.47 -2.04 -4.18
N VAL A 11 2.80 -2.28 -3.06
CA VAL A 11 3.04 -3.42 -2.17
C VAL A 11 1.84 -4.37 -2.25
N GLN A 12 2.11 -5.62 -2.61
CA GLN A 12 1.14 -6.71 -2.63
C GLN A 12 1.47 -7.70 -1.51
N PHE A 13 0.50 -8.01 -0.64
CA PHE A 13 0.71 -8.92 0.49
C PHE A 13 -0.59 -9.61 0.92
N VAL A 14 -0.45 -10.75 1.60
CA VAL A 14 -1.58 -11.50 2.17
C VAL A 14 -1.84 -11.04 3.61
N SER A 15 -3.10 -10.79 3.95
CA SER A 15 -3.56 -10.55 5.31
C SER A 15 -5.01 -11.01 5.46
N GLN A 16 -5.35 -11.69 6.56
CA GLN A 16 -6.72 -12.18 6.82
C GLN A 16 -7.38 -12.86 5.61
N ASP A 17 -6.65 -13.80 4.98
CA ASP A 17 -7.08 -14.55 3.78
C ASP A 17 -7.39 -13.71 2.53
N LYS A 18 -6.92 -12.45 2.51
CA LYS A 18 -7.10 -11.53 1.38
C LYS A 18 -5.75 -11.04 0.87
N VAL A 19 -5.70 -10.77 -0.44
CA VAL A 19 -4.58 -10.08 -1.06
C VAL A 19 -4.85 -8.58 -1.04
N PHE A 20 -3.99 -7.85 -0.34
CA PHE A 20 -3.97 -6.40 -0.29
C PHE A 20 -2.99 -5.86 -1.32
N GLU A 21 -3.44 -4.90 -2.11
CA GLU A 21 -2.60 -4.07 -2.98
C GLU A 21 -2.70 -2.62 -2.50
N VAL A 22 -1.61 -2.10 -1.96
CA VAL A 22 -1.50 -0.74 -1.41
C VAL A 22 -0.39 0.03 -2.10
N PHE A 23 -0.51 1.35 -2.10
CA PHE A 23 0.57 2.24 -2.54
C PHE A 23 1.16 2.96 -1.33
N ALA A 24 2.47 3.17 -1.33
CA ALA A 24 3.20 3.79 -0.22
C ALA A 24 4.36 4.63 -0.76
N LYS A 25 4.80 5.64 0.01
CA LYS A 25 5.98 6.45 -0.36
C LYS A 25 7.27 5.94 0.26
N GLN A 26 7.18 5.14 1.30
CA GLN A 26 8.35 4.71 2.06
C GLN A 26 8.24 3.23 2.42
N ILE A 27 9.32 2.49 2.15
CA ILE A 27 9.47 1.07 2.46
C ILE A 27 10.86 0.83 3.02
N TYR A 28 10.94 0.13 4.16
CA TYR A 28 12.20 -0.19 4.82
C TYR A 28 12.24 -1.63 5.34
N SER A 29 13.45 -2.18 5.46
CA SER A 29 13.65 -3.34 6.33
C SER A 29 13.45 -2.90 7.78
N SER A 30 12.64 -3.64 8.54
CA SER A 30 12.34 -3.27 9.91
C SER A 30 13.46 -3.68 10.88
N ASP A 31 13.59 -2.93 11.97
CA ASP A 31 14.32 -3.38 13.17
C ASP A 31 13.62 -4.59 13.83
N LEU A 32 12.34 -4.82 13.54
CA LEU A 32 11.63 -6.05 13.86
C LEU A 32 12.02 -7.14 12.87
N TYR A 33 12.76 -8.14 13.35
CA TYR A 33 13.25 -9.23 12.53
C TYR A 33 12.11 -9.93 11.76
N GLY A 34 12.27 -10.01 10.43
CA GLY A 34 11.32 -10.67 9.55
C GLY A 34 10.13 -9.80 9.10
N PHE A 35 10.16 -8.49 9.34
CA PHE A 35 9.13 -7.54 8.91
C PHE A 35 9.67 -6.48 7.94
N ILE A 36 8.78 -6.02 7.07
CA ILE A 36 8.95 -4.85 6.20
C ILE A 36 8.07 -3.73 6.73
N GLU A 37 8.63 -2.53 6.86
CA GLU A 37 7.90 -1.33 7.24
C GLU A 37 7.35 -0.67 5.99
N VAL A 38 6.04 -0.37 6.01
CA VAL A 38 5.36 0.37 4.95
C VAL A 38 4.70 1.60 5.57
N GLU A 39 5.06 2.77 5.04
CA GLU A 39 4.65 4.08 5.55
C GLU A 39 4.11 4.99 4.45
N GLU A 40 3.42 6.05 4.88
CA GLU A 40 2.88 7.08 3.99
C GLU A 40 2.00 6.45 2.89
N PHE A 41 0.99 5.71 3.32
CA PHE A 41 0.03 5.08 2.42
C PHE A 41 -0.63 6.11 1.52
N VAL A 42 -0.59 5.83 0.22
CA VAL A 42 -1.19 6.64 -0.84
C VAL A 42 -2.49 5.97 -1.24
N PHE A 43 -3.60 6.66 -0.99
CA PHE A 43 -4.92 6.28 -1.49
C PHE A 43 -5.26 7.22 -2.65
N GLY A 44 -5.92 6.71 -3.69
CA GLY A 44 -6.14 7.47 -4.90
C GLY A 44 -7.00 8.71 -4.65
N GLU A 45 -6.57 9.86 -5.18
CA GLU A 45 -7.48 10.96 -5.48
C GLU A 45 -7.66 11.02 -7.00
N ARG A 46 -8.69 10.36 -7.52
CA ARG A 46 -9.17 10.65 -8.87
C ARG A 46 -10.68 10.74 -8.92
N SER A 47 -11.13 11.98 -8.81
CA SER A 47 -12.10 12.61 -9.72
C SER A 47 -12.99 11.65 -10.52
N GLY A 48 -14.24 11.48 -10.09
CA GLY A 48 -15.30 10.98 -10.98
C GLY A 48 -16.22 9.96 -10.32
N LEU A 49 -17.18 10.45 -9.53
CA LEU A 49 -18.50 9.88 -9.19
C LEU A 49 -18.66 8.42 -8.71
N LEU A 50 -17.66 7.53 -8.77
CA LEU A 50 -17.75 6.12 -8.39
C LEU A 50 -16.47 5.71 -7.63
N VAL A 51 -16.56 5.69 -6.30
CA VAL A 51 -15.51 5.13 -5.44
C VAL A 51 -15.73 3.61 -5.36
N ASP A 52 -14.67 2.82 -5.55
CA ASP A 52 -14.74 1.35 -5.38
C ASP A 52 -14.93 1.03 -3.89
N PRO A 53 -15.94 0.22 -3.50
CA PRO A 53 -16.15 -0.17 -2.10
C PRO A 53 -14.93 -0.84 -1.45
N SER A 54 -14.05 -1.45 -2.24
CA SER A 54 -12.81 -2.08 -1.78
C SER A 54 -11.77 -1.04 -1.35
N GLU A 55 -11.70 0.10 -2.05
CA GLU A 55 -10.81 1.20 -1.71
C GLU A 55 -11.28 1.91 -0.42
N GLU A 56 -12.58 2.10 -0.24
CA GLU A 56 -13.12 2.66 1.02
C GLU A 56 -12.83 1.76 2.22
N LYS A 57 -13.00 0.44 2.06
CA LYS A 57 -12.64 -0.53 3.10
C LYS A 57 -11.15 -0.48 3.42
N LEU A 58 -10.30 -0.40 2.40
CA LEU A 58 -8.85 -0.31 2.58
C LEU A 58 -8.49 1.00 3.31
N LYS A 59 -9.08 2.13 2.91
CA LYS A 59 -8.89 3.43 3.57
C LYS A 59 -9.35 3.40 5.02
N ALA A 60 -10.47 2.73 5.33
CA ALA A 60 -10.98 2.57 6.68
C ALA A 60 -10.06 1.67 7.54
N GLU A 61 -9.57 0.56 6.98
CA GLU A 61 -8.66 -0.37 7.66
C GLU A 61 -7.35 0.32 8.09
N PHE A 62 -6.81 1.17 7.21
CA PHE A 62 -5.57 1.90 7.45
C PHE A 62 -5.81 3.32 8.02
N GLN A 63 -7.05 3.67 8.38
CA GLN A 63 -7.35 4.99 8.93
C GLN A 63 -6.65 5.17 10.28
N GLY A 64 -5.77 6.17 10.37
CA GLY A 64 -4.99 6.44 11.58
C GLY A 64 -3.75 5.56 11.75
N VAL A 65 -3.49 4.64 10.81
CA VAL A 65 -2.26 3.84 10.78
C VAL A 65 -1.13 4.68 10.20
N LYS A 66 -0.09 4.92 10.98
CA LYS A 66 1.11 5.65 10.52
C LYS A 66 2.09 4.76 9.77
N ARG A 67 2.24 3.51 10.24
CA ARG A 67 3.20 2.52 9.76
C ARG A 67 2.59 1.14 9.93
N SER A 68 2.72 0.30 8.91
CA SER A 68 2.42 -1.13 9.00
C SER A 68 3.68 -1.96 8.97
N TYR A 69 3.72 -3.01 9.78
CA TYR A 69 4.77 -4.01 9.79
C TYR A 69 4.22 -5.27 9.12
N ILE A 70 4.66 -5.54 7.90
CA ILE A 70 4.19 -6.67 7.10
C ILE A 70 5.23 -7.79 7.19
N PRO A 71 4.86 -9.01 7.63
CA PRO A 71 5.79 -10.13 7.64
C PRO A 71 6.34 -10.40 6.24
N MET A 72 7.65 -10.61 6.11
CA MET A 72 8.31 -10.83 4.81
C MET A 72 7.71 -12.00 4.03
N HIS A 73 7.29 -13.06 4.72
CA HIS A 73 6.67 -14.23 4.09
C HIS A 73 5.25 -13.97 3.57
N ALA A 74 4.59 -12.91 4.04
CA ALA A 74 3.26 -12.51 3.60
C ALA A 74 3.33 -11.57 2.39
N VAL A 75 4.49 -10.98 2.10
CA VAL A 75 4.70 -10.12 0.94
C VAL A 75 4.77 -10.97 -0.32
N ILE A 76 3.91 -10.64 -1.28
CA ILE A 76 3.87 -11.24 -2.61
C ILE A 76 4.84 -10.51 -3.52
N ARG A 77 4.80 -9.18 -3.55
CA ARG A 77 5.63 -8.34 -4.43
C ARG A 77 5.70 -6.89 -3.97
N ILE A 78 6.83 -6.25 -4.23
CA ILE A 78 7.04 -4.81 -4.08
C ILE A 78 7.59 -4.29 -5.41
N ASP A 79 6.90 -3.34 -6.02
CA ASP A 79 7.33 -2.67 -7.25
C ASP A 79 7.47 -1.16 -7.00
N GLU A 80 8.57 -0.54 -7.44
CA GLU A 80 8.63 0.93 -7.60
C GLU A 80 7.95 1.29 -8.92
N VAL A 81 6.97 2.19 -8.87
CA VAL A 81 6.09 2.51 -10.01
C VAL A 81 6.03 4.02 -10.27
N GLU A 82 5.95 4.39 -11.54
CA GLU A 82 5.82 5.78 -11.98
C GLU A 82 4.40 6.33 -11.77
N ASP A 83 3.37 5.49 -11.98
CA ASP A 83 1.96 5.86 -11.87
C ASP A 83 1.24 5.04 -10.78
N THR A 84 0.34 5.71 -10.04
CA THR A 84 -0.57 5.05 -9.10
C THR A 84 -1.85 4.61 -9.81
N GLY A 85 -2.25 3.36 -9.59
CA GLY A 85 -3.57 2.83 -9.94
C GLY A 85 -4.50 2.77 -8.72
N PRO A 86 -5.78 2.40 -8.89
CA PRO A 86 -6.66 2.16 -7.74
C PRO A 86 -6.10 1.01 -6.90
N ALA A 87 -5.96 1.22 -5.59
CA ALA A 87 -5.64 0.18 -4.64
C ALA A 87 -6.77 -0.87 -4.60
N ARG A 88 -6.44 -2.15 -4.42
CA ARG A 88 -7.41 -3.25 -4.58
C ARG A 88 -7.25 -4.30 -3.49
N ILE A 89 -8.38 -4.90 -3.10
CA ILE A 89 -8.44 -6.10 -2.28
C ILE A 89 -9.04 -7.20 -3.15
N ARG A 90 -8.47 -8.41 -3.11
CA ARG A 90 -9.05 -9.59 -3.75
C ARG A 90 -9.08 -10.75 -2.76
N ASP A 91 -10.10 -11.58 -2.86
CA ASP A 91 -10.12 -12.86 -2.16
C ASP A 91 -9.02 -13.75 -2.74
N SER A 92 -8.39 -14.54 -1.87
CA SER A 92 -7.27 -15.43 -2.23
C SER A 92 -7.74 -16.69 -2.96
#